data_AF-A0A961I082-F1
#
_entry.id   AF-A0A961I082-F1
#
_cell.length_a   1.000
_cell.length_b   1.000
_cell.length_c   1.000
_cell.angle_alpha   90.00
_cell.angle_beta   90.00
_cell.angle_gamma   90.00
#
_symmetry.space_group_name_H-M   'P 1'
#
loop_
_entity.id
_entity.type
_entity.pdbx_description
1 polymer ?
#
loop_
_entity_poly.entity_id
_entity_poly.type
_entity_poly.pdbx_seq_one_letter_code
_entity_poly.pdbx_strand_id
1 'polypeptide(L)'
;SFWLLVFLLVLFSWTSLVGVVRAEFLRARNLEYVRAAKALGVGNMTIMFRHMLPNAMVATLTMLPFIVTGTISALASLDFLGFGLPSSAPSLGELTLQAKQNLQAPWLAFTAFFTFAIMLSLLVFIFEGIRDAFDPRKTFR
;
A
#
# COMPACT_ATOMS: atom_id res chain seq x y z
N SER A 1 7.45 6.49 -21.24
CA SER A 1 8.53 6.68 -20.25
C SER A 1 8.13 5.99 -18.96
N PHE A 2 8.93 5.03 -18.49
CA PHE A 2 8.67 4.27 -17.26
C PHE A 2 8.34 5.18 -16.06
N TRP A 3 9.11 6.25 -15.89
CA TRP A 3 8.91 7.22 -14.81
C TRP A 3 7.56 7.93 -14.84
N LEU A 4 7.00 8.15 -16.03
CA LEU A 4 5.66 8.72 -16.19
C LEU A 4 4.60 7.72 -15.69
N LEU A 5 4.77 6.42 -15.97
CA LEU A 5 3.85 5.39 -15.48
C LEU A 5 3.92 5.27 -13.96
N VAL A 6 5.12 5.28 -13.39
CA VAL A 6 5.33 5.30 -11.94
C VAL A 6 4.64 6.52 -11.32
N PHE A 7 4.85 7.70 -11.89
CA PHE A 7 4.23 8.93 -11.41
C PHE A 7 2.71 8.88 -11.44
N LEU A 8 2.11 8.44 -12.56
CA LEU A 8 0.66 8.32 -12.66
C LEU A 8 0.10 7.32 -11.65
N LEU A 9 0.69 6.14 -11.52
CA LEU A 9 0.22 5.13 -10.58
C LEU A 9 0.29 5.63 -9.14
N VAL A 10 1.39 6.28 -8.73
CA VAL A 10 1.52 6.88 -7.40
C VAL A 10 0.51 8.01 -7.20
N LEU A 11 0.33 8.89 -8.20
CA LEU A 11 -0.58 10.03 -8.14
C LEU A 11 -2.04 9.61 -7.99
N PHE A 12 -2.45 8.45 -8.50
CA PHE A 12 -3.82 7.96 -8.36
C PHE A 12 -4.00 6.93 -7.25
N SER A 13 -2.92 6.36 -6.71
CA SER A 13 -2.95 5.33 -5.68
C SER A 13 -3.70 5.75 -4.40
N TRP A 14 -3.54 7.01 -3.97
CA TRP A 14 -4.17 7.55 -2.75
C TRP A 14 -5.69 7.65 -2.83
N THR A 15 -6.28 7.66 -4.02
CA THR A 15 -7.74 7.78 -4.20
C THR A 15 -8.49 6.62 -3.54
N SER A 16 -7.88 5.44 -3.49
CA SER A 16 -8.41 4.25 -2.80
C SER A 16 -8.57 4.46 -1.29
N LEU A 17 -7.71 5.28 -0.68
CA LEU A 17 -7.71 5.55 0.76
C LEU A 17 -8.79 6.57 1.16
N VAL A 18 -9.27 7.40 0.24
CA VAL A 18 -10.24 8.47 0.53
C VAL A 18 -11.53 7.90 1.14
N GLY A 19 -12.05 6.81 0.57
CA GLY A 19 -13.26 6.15 1.08
C GLY A 19 -13.08 5.61 2.49
N VAL A 20 -11.92 5.00 2.76
CA VAL A 20 -11.56 4.44 4.08
C VAL A 20 -11.46 5.55 5.13
N VAL A 21 -10.69 6.60 4.83
CA VAL A 21 -10.52 7.73 5.74
C VAL A 21 -11.86 8.41 6.02
N ARG A 22 -12.69 8.62 4.98
CA ARG A 22 -14.02 9.20 5.15
C ARG A 22 -14.91 8.36 6.06
N ALA A 23 -14.92 7.03 5.87
CA ALA A 23 -15.70 6.12 6.71
C ALA A 23 -15.25 6.19 8.17
N GLU A 24 -13.94 6.17 8.43
CA GLU A 24 -13.38 6.28 9.77
C GLU A 24 -13.66 7.65 10.41
N PHE A 25 -13.64 8.75 9.66
CA PHE A 25 -14.03 10.07 10.17
C PHE A 25 -15.52 10.14 10.55
N LEU A 26 -16.41 9.58 9.71
CA LEU A 26 -17.84 9.54 10.01
C LEU A 26 -18.14 8.70 11.25
N ARG A 27 -17.45 7.56 11.40
CA ARG A 27 -17.51 6.71 12.60
C ARG A 27 -16.95 7.44 13.82
N ALA A 28 -15.76 8.03 13.72
CA ALA A 28 -15.07 8.67 14.84
C ALA A 28 -15.85 9.86 15.40
N ARG A 29 -16.55 10.62 14.54
CA ARG A 29 -17.42 11.72 14.98
C ARG A 29 -18.52 11.29 15.94
N ASN A 30 -18.94 10.02 15.90
CA ASN A 30 -19.98 9.48 16.77
C ASN A 30 -19.46 8.86 18.07
N LEU A 31 -18.13 8.82 18.28
CA LEU A 31 -17.53 8.25 19.47
C LEU A 31 -17.69 9.17 20.69
N GLU A 32 -17.85 8.57 21.86
CA GLU A 32 -18.13 9.28 23.12
C GLU A 32 -17.03 10.27 23.49
N TYR A 33 -15.75 9.91 23.30
CA TYR A 33 -14.63 10.82 23.59
C TYR A 33 -14.62 12.06 22.69
N VAL A 34 -15.08 11.95 21.43
CA VAL A 34 -15.20 13.10 20.52
C VAL A 34 -16.35 14.00 20.95
N ARG A 35 -17.48 13.41 21.33
CA ARG A 35 -18.65 14.15 21.85
C ARG A 35 -18.31 14.87 23.15
N ALA A 36 -17.60 14.21 24.07
CA ALA A 36 -17.13 14.79 25.32
C ALA A 36 -16.14 15.95 25.08
N ALA A 37 -15.14 15.76 24.21
CA ALA A 37 -14.19 16.83 23.85
C ALA A 37 -14.91 18.07 23.28
N LYS A 38 -15.93 17.84 22.44
CA LYS A 38 -16.75 18.94 21.89
C LYS A 38 -17.61 19.62 22.96
N ALA A 39 -18.18 18.87 23.91
CA ALA A 39 -18.94 19.41 25.03
C ALA A 39 -18.06 20.25 25.98
N LEU A 40 -16.76 19.92 26.08
CA LEU A 40 -15.75 20.68 26.81
C LEU A 40 -15.24 21.93 26.06
N GLY A 41 -15.79 22.23 24.87
CA GLY A 41 -15.43 23.42 24.09
C GLY A 41 -14.13 23.29 23.29
N VAL A 42 -13.58 22.08 23.12
CA VAL A 42 -12.38 21.86 22.32
C VAL A 42 -12.66 22.18 20.84
N GLY A 43 -11.79 22.96 20.21
CA GLY A 43 -11.93 23.35 18.80
C GLY A 43 -11.87 22.17 17.83
N ASN A 44 -12.65 22.26 16.74
CA ASN A 44 -12.75 21.19 15.73
C ASN A 44 -11.39 20.79 15.14
N MET A 45 -10.47 21.73 14.92
CA MET A 45 -9.14 21.43 14.39
C MET A 45 -8.34 20.54 15.34
N THR A 46 -8.36 20.85 16.64
CA THR A 46 -7.72 20.02 17.66
C THR A 46 -8.32 18.62 17.71
N ILE A 47 -9.66 18.51 17.65
CA ILE A 47 -10.35 17.22 17.60
C ILE A 47 -9.95 16.42 16.35
N MET A 48 -9.92 17.07 15.20
CA MET A 48 -9.54 16.43 13.94
C MET A 48 -8.11 15.89 13.98
N PHE A 49 -7.12 16.73 14.28
CA PHE A 49 -5.71 16.32 14.20
C PHE A 49 -5.22 15.49 15.38
N ARG A 50 -5.77 15.68 16.58
CA ARG A 50 -5.30 14.98 17.79
C ARG A 50 -6.11 13.74 18.14
N HIS A 51 -7.36 13.64 17.69
CA HIS A 51 -8.23 12.52 18.04
C HIS A 51 -8.69 11.72 16.80
N MET A 52 -9.25 12.38 15.78
CA MET A 52 -9.87 11.66 14.66
C MET A 52 -8.86 11.15 13.63
N LEU A 53 -7.88 11.98 13.24
CA LEU A 53 -6.88 11.65 12.21
C LEU A 53 -5.97 10.49 12.64
N PRO A 54 -5.41 10.46 13.87
CA PRO A 54 -4.61 9.31 14.30
C PRO A 54 -5.43 8.01 14.33
N ASN A 55 -6.71 8.06 14.71
CA ASN A 55 -7.59 6.89 14.68
C ASN A 55 -7.86 6.41 13.24
N ALA A 56 -8.10 7.32 12.30
CA ALA A 56 -8.32 6.99 10.89
C ALA A 56 -7.04 6.49 10.18
N MET A 57 -5.86 6.91 10.64
CA MET A 57 -4.58 6.45 10.10
C MET A 57 -4.36 4.95 10.30
N VAL A 58 -4.87 4.35 11.39
CA VAL A 58 -4.72 2.90 11.65
C VAL A 58 -5.36 2.06 10.53
N ALA A 59 -6.55 2.46 10.08
CA ALA A 59 -7.22 1.79 8.96
C ALA A 59 -6.47 1.99 7.64
N THR A 60 -5.91 3.19 7.43
CA THR A 60 -5.10 3.52 6.26
C THR A 60 -3.82 2.69 6.20
N LEU A 61 -3.09 2.58 7.31
CA LEU A 61 -1.87 1.77 7.45
C LEU A 61 -2.14 0.29 7.16
N THR A 62 -3.32 -0.20 7.52
CA THR A 62 -3.74 -1.58 7.24
C THR A 62 -3.89 -1.85 5.73
N MET A 63 -4.24 -0.85 4.94
CA MET A 63 -4.45 -0.97 3.49
C MET A 63 -3.17 -0.77 2.66
N LEU A 64 -2.14 -0.13 3.22
CA LEU A 64 -0.88 0.14 2.53
C LEU A 64 -0.21 -1.08 1.88
N PRO A 65 -0.06 -2.25 2.55
CA PRO A 65 0.58 -3.40 1.92
C PRO A 65 -0.12 -3.84 0.63
N PHE A 66 -1.45 -3.80 0.61
CA PHE A 66 -2.24 -4.17 -0.57
C PHE A 66 -2.07 -3.17 -1.72
N ILE A 67 -2.08 -1.88 -1.40
CA ILE A 67 -1.91 -0.81 -2.39
C ILE A 67 -0.52 -0.89 -3.04
N VAL A 68 0.53 -1.06 -2.23
CA VAL A 68 1.91 -1.15 -2.72
C VAL A 68 2.10 -2.42 -3.54
N THR A 69 1.62 -3.56 -3.04
CA THR A 69 1.66 -4.83 -3.77
C THR A 69 0.96 -4.73 -5.12
N GLY A 70 -0.27 -4.18 -5.14
CA GLY A 70 -1.02 -3.98 -6.37
C GLY A 70 -0.32 -3.04 -7.36
N THR A 71 0.34 -1.99 -6.87
CA THR A 71 1.10 -1.06 -7.71
C THR A 71 2.33 -1.74 -8.33
N ILE A 72 3.06 -2.56 -7.57
CA ILE A 72 4.20 -3.32 -8.06
C ILE A 72 3.76 -4.34 -9.12
N SER A 73 2.68 -5.08 -8.85
CA SER A 73 2.11 -6.03 -9.81
C SER A 73 1.65 -5.34 -11.10
N ALA A 74 1.04 -4.15 -10.99
CA ALA A 74 0.63 -3.36 -12.15
C ALA A 74 1.84 -2.88 -12.97
N LEU A 75 2.89 -2.36 -12.32
CA LEU A 75 4.13 -1.96 -13.00
C LEU A 75 4.79 -3.14 -13.70
N ALA A 76 4.90 -4.29 -13.04
CA ALA A 76 5.49 -5.48 -13.64
C ALA A 76 4.66 -6.04 -14.80
N SER A 77 3.33 -5.92 -14.74
CA SER A 77 2.44 -6.30 -15.85
C SER A 77 2.63 -5.38 -17.06
N LEU A 78 2.72 -4.06 -16.83
CA LEU A 78 2.99 -3.08 -17.89
C LEU A 78 4.38 -3.29 -18.51
N ASP A 79 5.35 -3.65 -17.67
CA ASP A 79 6.70 -3.98 -18.07
C ASP A 79 6.76 -5.26 -18.92
N PHE A 80 6.04 -6.31 -18.53
CA PHE A 80 5.84 -7.52 -19.34
C PHE A 80 5.18 -7.23 -20.71
N LEU A 81 4.31 -6.22 -20.77
CA LEU A 81 3.67 -5.76 -22.02
C LEU A 81 4.57 -4.86 -22.87
N GLY A 82 5.79 -4.53 -22.42
CA GLY A 82 6.74 -3.70 -23.14
C GLY A 82 6.59 -2.19 -22.92
N PHE A 83 5.76 -1.77 -21.97
CA PHE A 83 5.60 -0.35 -21.61
C PHE A 83 6.51 0.10 -20.45
N GLY A 84 7.30 -0.82 -19.89
CA GLY A 84 8.10 -0.60 -18.69
C GLY A 84 9.53 -0.11 -18.95
N LEU A 85 10.48 -0.73 -18.26
CA LEU A 85 11.90 -0.38 -18.31
C LEU A 85 12.51 -0.79 -19.66
N PRO A 86 13.58 -0.10 -20.12
CA PRO A 86 14.31 -0.55 -21.30
C PRO A 86 14.88 -1.96 -21.06
N SER A 87 14.91 -2.79 -22.09
CA SER A 87 15.34 -4.21 -22.02
C SER A 87 16.77 -4.43 -21.51
N SER A 88 17.58 -3.37 -21.41
CA SER A 88 18.90 -3.38 -20.79
C SER A 88 18.86 -3.41 -19.26
N ALA A 89 17.73 -3.07 -18.64
CA ALA A 89 17.57 -3.05 -17.19
C ALA A 89 16.83 -4.32 -16.71
N PRO A 90 17.34 -5.03 -15.69
CA PRO A 90 16.65 -6.20 -15.15
C PRO A 90 15.38 -5.76 -14.41
N SER A 91 14.23 -6.26 -14.86
CA SER A 91 12.92 -5.93 -14.30
C SER A 91 12.06 -7.17 -14.10
N LEU A 92 11.06 -7.07 -13.20
CA LEU A 92 10.19 -8.19 -12.84
C LEU A 92 9.29 -8.64 -14.01
N GLY A 93 8.86 -7.71 -14.86
CA GLY A 93 8.10 -8.01 -16.07
C GLY A 93 8.96 -8.68 -17.13
N GLU A 94 10.21 -8.23 -17.30
CA GLU A 94 11.17 -8.86 -18.20
C GLU A 94 11.53 -10.30 -17.76
N LEU A 95 11.69 -10.54 -16.45
CA LEU A 95 11.92 -11.90 -15.94
C LEU A 95 10.79 -12.87 -16.28
N THR A 96 9.54 -12.40 -16.22
CA THR A 96 8.37 -13.22 -16.62
C THR A 96 8.25 -13.35 -18.14
N LEU A 97 8.68 -12.34 -18.89
CA LEU A 97 8.74 -12.39 -20.35
C LEU A 97 9.75 -13.43 -20.84
N GLN A 98 10.94 -13.48 -20.24
CA GLN A 98 11.97 -14.48 -20.55
C GLN A 98 11.50 -15.91 -20.28
N ALA A 99 10.77 -16.11 -19.17
CA ALA A 99 10.15 -17.40 -18.85
C ALA A 99 9.11 -17.81 -19.90
N LYS A 100 8.29 -16.87 -20.40
CA LYS A 100 7.31 -17.12 -21.47
C LYS A 100 7.98 -17.44 -22.81
N GLN A 101 9.06 -16.73 -23.16
CA GLN A 101 9.75 -16.92 -24.44
C GLN A 101 10.57 -18.21 -24.48
N ASN A 102 11.05 -18.69 -23.34
CA ASN A 102 11.90 -19.88 -23.23
C ASN A 102 11.17 -21.01 -22.51
N LEU A 103 10.09 -21.52 -23.13
CA LEU A 103 9.29 -22.64 -22.61
C LEU A 103 10.11 -23.93 -22.40
N GLN A 104 11.20 -24.08 -23.14
CA GLN A 104 12.18 -25.16 -22.99
C GLN A 104 13.01 -25.06 -21.69
N ALA A 105 12.98 -23.92 -21.01
CA ALA A 105 13.76 -23.61 -19.81
C ALA A 105 12.83 -23.36 -18.61
N PRO A 106 12.18 -24.40 -18.05
CA PRO A 106 11.17 -24.24 -17.00
C PRO A 106 11.72 -23.61 -15.71
N TRP A 107 13.03 -23.69 -15.46
CA TRP A 107 13.66 -23.02 -14.33
C TRP A 107 13.45 -21.51 -14.32
N LEU A 108 13.35 -20.85 -15.49
CA LEU A 108 13.08 -19.42 -15.58
C LEU A 108 11.70 -19.06 -15.01
N ALA A 109 10.69 -19.91 -15.25
CA ALA A 109 9.36 -19.72 -14.69
C ALA A 109 9.36 -19.87 -13.16
N PHE A 110 10.07 -20.88 -12.64
CA PHE A 110 10.23 -21.05 -11.19
C PHE A 110 10.99 -19.87 -10.56
N THR A 111 12.09 -19.41 -11.16
CA THR A 111 12.85 -18.26 -10.68
C THR A 111 11.97 -17.01 -10.64
N ALA A 112 11.20 -16.73 -11.70
CA ALA A 112 10.28 -15.60 -11.72
C ALA A 112 9.22 -15.70 -10.63
N PHE A 113 8.61 -16.89 -10.47
CA PHE A 113 7.60 -17.15 -9.44
C PHE A 113 8.14 -16.94 -8.02
N PHE A 114 9.26 -17.58 -7.67
CA PHE A 114 9.83 -17.47 -6.32
C PHE A 114 10.33 -16.05 -6.02
N THR A 115 10.87 -15.34 -7.02
CA THR A 115 11.26 -13.94 -6.87
C THR A 115 10.05 -13.08 -6.51
N PHE A 116 8.94 -13.20 -7.23
CA PHE A 116 7.69 -12.49 -6.91
C PHE A 116 7.14 -12.87 -5.55
N ALA A 117 7.03 -14.18 -5.27
CA ALA A 117 6.44 -14.69 -4.04
C ALA A 117 7.21 -14.22 -2.81
N ILE A 118 8.54 -14.33 -2.82
CA ILE A 118 9.39 -13.92 -1.70
C ILE A 118 9.36 -12.40 -1.54
N MET A 119 9.55 -11.65 -2.64
CA MET A 119 9.59 -10.18 -2.57
C MET A 119 8.29 -9.59 -2.05
N LEU A 120 7.14 -10.00 -2.60
CA LEU A 120 5.84 -9.48 -2.17
C LEU A 120 5.50 -9.92 -0.75
N SER A 121 5.84 -11.16 -0.38
CA SER A 121 5.64 -11.66 0.99
C SER A 121 6.45 -10.87 2.01
N LEU A 122 7.75 -10.66 1.76
CA LEU A 122 8.61 -9.83 2.62
C LEU A 122 8.07 -8.40 2.76
N LEU A 123 7.60 -7.82 1.66
CA LEU A 123 7.04 -6.48 1.65
C LEU A 123 5.76 -6.41 2.52
N VAL A 124 4.87 -7.39 2.41
CA VAL A 124 3.68 -7.49 3.27
C VAL A 124 4.09 -7.59 4.75
N PHE A 125 5.06 -8.44 5.10
CA PHE A 125 5.53 -8.55 6.48
C PHE A 125 6.16 -7.27 7.02
N ILE A 126 6.90 -6.52 6.19
CA ILE A 126 7.42 -5.20 6.59
C ILE A 126 6.27 -4.26 6.94
N PHE A 127 5.20 -4.24 6.14
CA PHE A 127 4.03 -3.42 6.42
C PHE A 127 3.22 -3.89 7.62
N GLU A 128 3.15 -5.20 7.88
CA GLU A 128 2.57 -5.71 9.12
C GLU A 128 3.39 -5.24 10.33
N GLY A 129 4.72 -5.27 10.25
CA GLY A 129 5.60 -4.72 11.28
C GLY A 129 5.38 -3.21 11.51
N ILE A 130 5.23 -2.44 10.43
CA ILE A 130 4.89 -1.01 10.52
C ILE A 130 3.52 -0.83 11.18
N ARG A 131 2.50 -1.56 10.72
CA ARG A 131 1.15 -1.50 11.30
C ARG A 131 1.18 -1.81 12.80
N ASP A 132 1.94 -2.83 13.19
CA ASP A 132 2.12 -3.23 14.59
C ASP A 132 2.82 -2.16 15.44
N ALA A 133 3.80 -1.45 14.87
CA ALA A 133 4.47 -0.34 15.56
C ALA A 133 3.53 0.86 15.78
N PHE A 134 2.56 1.05 14.89
CA PHE A 134 1.55 2.10 14.99
C PHE A 134 0.29 1.66 15.75
N ASP A 135 0.18 0.41 16.22
CA ASP A 135 -0.94 -0.03 17.06
C ASP A 135 -0.75 0.48 18.51
N PRO A 136 -1.55 1.46 18.97
CA PRO A 136 -1.41 2.05 20.29
C PRO A 136 -1.79 1.10 21.44
N ARG A 137 -2.33 -0.09 21.14
CA ARG A 137 -2.70 -1.07 22.19
C ARG A 137 -1.48 -1.76 22.81
N LYS A 138 -0.30 -1.74 22.16
CA LYS A 138 0.91 -2.40 22.67
C LYS A 138 1.74 -1.54 23.63
N THR A 139 1.51 -0.22 23.67
CA THR A 139 2.23 0.71 24.56
C THR A 139 1.67 0.79 25.98
N PHE A 140 0.56 0.12 26.28
CA PHE A 140 0.00 0.02 27.63
C PHE A 140 0.22 -1.39 28.17
N ARG A 141 1.43 -1.66 28.66
CA ARG A 141 1.72 -2.74 29.62
C ARG A 141 2.47 -2.17 30.80
#